data_AF-A0A533WTP9-F1
#
_entry.id   AF-A0A533WTP9-F1
#
_cell.length_a   1.000
_cell.length_b   1.000
_cell.length_c   1.000
_cell.angle_alpha   90.00
_cell.angle_beta   90.00
_cell.angle_gamma   90.00
#
_symmetry.space_group_name_H-M   'P 1'
#
loop_
_entity.id
_entity.type
_entity.pdbx_description
1 polymer ?
#
loop_
_entity_poly.entity_id
_entity_poly.type
_entity_poly.pdbx_seq_one_letter_code
_entity_poly.pdbx_strand_id
1 'polypeptide(L)' 'METKIHTSLRTVEWKNDVVVMIDQTKLPNELVYVNFTDYRDVADAIRNLVVRGAPAIGVSAAFGLALAA' A
#
# COMPACT_ATOMS: atom_id res chain seq x y z
N MET A 1 1.09 27.27 -8.83
CA MET A 1 1.43 26.12 -7.98
C MET A 1 2.34 25.21 -8.79
N GLU A 2 3.61 25.10 -8.41
CA GLU A 2 4.51 24.13 -9.05
C GLU A 2 4.23 22.73 -8.47
N THR A 3 3.86 21.80 -9.33
CA THR A 3 3.71 20.39 -8.97
C THR A 3 5.09 19.76 -8.90
N LYS A 4 5.65 19.60 -7.68
CA LYS A 4 6.84 18.75 -7.48
C LYS A 4 6.44 17.29 -7.61
N ILE A 5 6.80 16.67 -8.73
CA ILE A 5 6.71 15.22 -8.91
C ILE A 5 7.74 14.57 -7.98
N HIS A 6 7.27 13.95 -6.91
CA HIS A 6 8.12 13.16 -6.02
C HIS A 6 8.35 11.77 -6.64
N THR A 7 9.47 11.61 -7.35
CA THR A 7 9.90 10.32 -7.94
C THR A 7 10.12 9.23 -6.88
N SER A 8 10.20 9.58 -5.60
CA SER A 8 10.42 8.67 -4.47
C SER A 8 9.15 8.19 -3.76
N LEU A 9 7.96 8.72 -4.08
CA LEU A 9 6.74 8.32 -3.38
C LEU A 9 6.26 6.95 -3.89
N ARG A 10 6.25 5.95 -3.02
CA ARG A 10 5.73 4.59 -3.31
C ARG A 10 4.39 4.40 -2.62
N THR A 11 3.34 4.08 -3.39
CA THR A 11 2.02 3.73 -2.85
C THR A 11 2.04 2.41 -2.09
N VAL A 12 2.83 1.45 -2.58
CA VAL A 12 3.02 0.11 -2.03
C VAL A 12 4.50 -0.23 -2.20
N GLU A 13 5.14 -0.74 -1.15
CA GLU A 13 6.56 -1.13 -1.13
C GLU A 13 6.75 -2.40 -0.30
N TRP A 14 7.68 -3.26 -0.71
CA TRP A 14 8.18 -4.36 0.11
C TRP A 14 9.46 -3.93 0.81
N LYS A 15 9.51 -4.04 2.13
CA LYS A 15 10.67 -3.66 2.93
C LYS A 15 10.85 -4.58 4.13
N ASN A 16 11.99 -5.27 4.20
CA ASN A 16 12.35 -6.14 5.33
C ASN A 16 11.24 -7.14 5.69
N ASP A 17 10.71 -7.84 4.69
CA ASP A 17 9.62 -8.81 4.84
C ASP A 17 8.29 -8.23 5.35
N VAL A 18 8.09 -6.93 5.13
CA VAL A 18 6.86 -6.19 5.44
C VAL A 18 6.35 -5.50 4.18
N VAL A 19 5.02 -5.56 3.97
CA VAL A 19 4.34 -4.77 2.96
C VAL A 19 3.96 -3.43 3.56
N VAL A 20 4.51 -2.34 3.03
CA VAL A 20 4.25 -0.98 3.46
C VAL A 20 3.32 -0.32 2.44
N MET A 21 2.22 0.27 2.88
CA MET A 21 1.28 0.99 2.02
C MET A 21 0.99 2.39 2.55
N ILE A 22 0.67 3.31 1.65
CA ILE A 22 0.02 4.57 2.02
C ILE A 22 -1.46 4.28 2.28
N ASP A 23 -1.98 4.67 3.46
CA ASP A 23 -3.41 4.62 3.76
C ASP A 23 -4.16 5.72 3.00
N GLN A 24 -4.72 5.35 1.85
CA GLN A 24 -5.43 6.27 0.98
C GLN A 24 -6.76 6.77 1.58
N THR A 25 -7.24 6.19 2.69
CA THR A 25 -8.45 6.68 3.39
C THR A 25 -8.20 7.94 4.20
N LYS A 26 -6.93 8.22 4.54
CA LYS A 26 -6.52 9.41 5.30
C LYS A 26 -6.17 10.60 4.41
N LEU A 27 -5.89 10.35 3.14
CA LEU A 27 -5.65 11.39 2.16
C LEU A 27 -6.94 12.17 1.83
N PRO A 28 -6.85 13.49 1.54
CA PRO A 28 -5.64 14.30 1.45
C PRO A 28 -5.15 14.87 2.80
N ASN A 29 -5.84 14.57 3.91
CA ASN A 29 -5.61 15.23 5.20
C ASN A 29 -4.29 14.79 5.86
N GLU A 30 -3.96 13.50 5.77
CA GLU A 30 -2.77 12.95 6.41
C GLU A 30 -2.11 11.85 5.55
N LEU A 31 -0.78 11.89 5.47
CA LEU A 31 0.02 10.85 4.84
C LEU A 31 0.46 9.82 5.89
N VAL A 32 -0.29 8.73 5.99
CA VAL A 32 -0.02 7.63 6.93
C VAL A 32 0.49 6.42 6.17
N TYR A 33 1.55 5.79 6.68
CA TYR A 33 2.05 4.50 6.21
C TYR A 33 1.60 3.39 7.16
N VAL A 34 1.10 2.30 6.58
CA VAL A 34 0.67 1.10 7.30
C VAL A 34 1.51 -0.10 6.87
N ASN A 35 1.80 -0.98 7.83
CA ASN A 35 2.69 -2.12 7.67
C ASN A 35 1.91 -3.41 7.82
N PHE A 36 2.12 -4.35 6.92
CA PHE A 36 1.48 -5.66 6.93
C PHE A 36 2.53 -6.77 6.90
N THR A 37 2.40 -7.72 7.81
CA THR A 37 3.22 -8.94 7.88
C THR A 37 2.39 -10.21 7.62
N ASP A 38 1.07 -10.07 7.49
CA ASP A 38 0.14 -11.15 7.21
C ASP A 38 -0.64 -10.84 5.93
N TYR A 39 -0.76 -11.84 5.04
CA TYR A 39 -1.50 -11.71 3.79
C TYR A 39 -3.00 -11.45 4.00
N ARG A 40 -3.56 -11.85 5.14
CA ARG A 40 -4.97 -11.59 5.50
C ARG A 40 -5.22 -10.11 5.71
N ASP A 41 -4.29 -9.43 6.38
CA ASP A 41 -4.37 -7.98 6.59
C ASP A 41 -4.20 -7.22 5.27
N VAL A 42 -3.35 -7.71 4.36
CA VAL A 42 -3.23 -7.16 3.00
C VAL A 42 -4.56 -7.29 2.24
N ALA A 43 -5.24 -8.44 2.34
CA ALA A 43 -6.54 -8.63 1.72
C ALA A 43 -7.61 -7.69 2.31
N ASP A 44 -7.60 -7.48 3.62
CA ASP A 44 -8.49 -6.54 4.29
C ASP A 44 -8.18 -5.08 3.93
N ALA A 45 -6.91 -4.73 3.75
CA ALA A 45 -6.50 -3.41 3.26
C ALA A 45 -7.08 -3.10 1.86
N ILE A 46 -7.13 -4.10 0.97
CA ILE A 46 -7.77 -3.97 -0.36
C ILE A 46 -9.29 -3.81 -0.21
N ARG A 47 -9.95 -4.65 0.60
CA ARG A 47 -11.41 -4.61 0.80
C ARG A 47 -11.88 -3.29 1.41
N ASN A 48 -11.11 -2.77 2.37
CA ASN A 48 -11.42 -1.54 3.10
C ASN A 48 -10.88 -0.27 2.41
N LEU A 49 -10.36 -0.39 1.19
CA LEU A 49 -9.87 0.72 0.37
C LEU A 49 -8.69 1.51 0.99
N VAL A 50 -7.94 0.89 1.90
CA VAL A 50 -6.62 1.40 2.35
C VAL A 50 -5.71 1.55 1.14
N VAL A 51 -5.74 0.56 0.24
CA VAL A 51 -5.13 0.64 -1.09
C VAL A 51 -6.19 0.43 -2.16
N ARG A 52 -6.12 1.22 -3.24
CA ARG A 52 -7.05 1.16 -4.37
C ARG A 52 -6.40 1.60 -5.67
N GLY A 53 -7.11 1.33 -6.78
CA GLY A 53 -6.61 1.47 -8.15
C GLY A 53 -6.10 0.14 -8.68
N ALA A 54 -6.56 -0.27 -9.87
CA ALA A 54 -6.32 -1.63 -10.39
C ALA A 54 -4.83 -2.05 -10.39
N PRO A 55 -3.86 -1.20 -10.81
CA PRO A 55 -2.44 -1.55 -10.74
C PRO A 55 -1.94 -1.75 -9.30
N ALA A 56 -2.32 -0.86 -8.38
CA ALA A 56 -1.87 -0.92 -6.98
C ALA A 56 -2.47 -2.12 -6.23
N ILE A 57 -3.73 -2.47 -6.53
CA ILE A 57 -4.37 -3.69 -6.02
C ILE A 57 -3.61 -4.92 -6.48
N GLY A 58 -3.22 -4.99 -7.77
CA GLY A 58 -2.45 -6.12 -8.30
C GLY A 58 -1.11 -6.31 -7.59
N VAL A 59 -0.33 -5.22 -7.42
CA VAL A 59 0.95 -5.26 -6.69
C VAL A 59 0.75 -5.65 -5.23
N SER A 60 -0.25 -5.08 -4.56
CA SER A 60 -0.57 -5.40 -3.16
C SER A 60 -0.91 -6.88 -2.99
N ALA A 61 -1.75 -7.43 -3.87
CA ALA A 61 -2.11 -8.85 -3.83
C ALA A 61 -0.89 -9.75 -4.09
N ALA A 62 -0.02 -9.39 -5.02
CA ALA A 62 1.22 -10.14 -5.28
C ALA A 62 2.14 -10.18 -4.05
N PHE A 63 2.29 -9.05 -3.36
CA PHE A 63 3.03 -9.02 -2.10
C PHE A 63 2.33 -9.77 -0.97
N GLY A 64 1.00 -9.73 -0.89
CA GLY A 64 0.22 -10.57 0.02
C GLY A 64 0.51 -12.06 -0.22
N LEU A 65 0.55 -12.51 -1.47
CA LEU A 65 0.94 -13.89 -1.80
C LEU A 65 2.37 -14.22 -1.36
N ALA A 66 3.30 -13.28 -1.50
CA ALA A 66 4.69 -13.48 -1.05
C ALA A 66 4.79 -13.62 0.49
N LEU A 67 3.97 -12.90 1.26
CA LEU A 67 3.88 -13.07 2.72
C LEU A 67 3.29 -14.44 3.13
N ALA A 68 2.51 -15.07 2.25
CA ALA A 68 1.86 -16.36 2.53
C ALA A 68 2.74 -17.58 2.18
N ALA A 69 3.89 -17.36 1.54
CA ALA A 69 4.78 -18.38 1.01
C ALA A 69 5.74 -18.99 2.07
#